data_AF-A0A444X701-F1
#
_entry.id   AF-A0A444X701-F1
#
_cell.length_a   1.000
_cell.length_b   1.000
_cell.length_c   1.000
_cell.angle_alpha   90.00
_cell.angle_beta   90.00
_cell.angle_gamma   90.00
#
_symmetry.space_group_name_H-M   'P 1'
#
loop_
_entity.id
_entity.type
_entity.pdbx_description
1 polymer ?
#
loop_
_entity_poly.entity_id
_entity_poly.type
_entity_poly.pdbx_seq_one_letter_code
_entity_poly.pdbx_strand_id
1 'polypeptide(L)'
;MWGTFWVWDARLTSVFISFLIYLGALRFQKLPVEPAPISIRAGPIDIPIIKSSVNWWNTLHQLGSISRSGTSIHVPMPIPILSNFANFPLSTRILFVLETRLPILSFLESPLRDEIEAREGIAKPS
;
A
#
# COMPACT_ATOMS: atom_id res chain seq x y z
N MET A 1 -3.61 31.35 6.66
CA MET A 1 -3.41 30.56 5.42
C MET A 1 -3.92 31.26 4.15
N TRP A 2 -4.50 32.47 4.21
CA TRP A 2 -4.69 33.31 3.03
C TRP A 2 -3.79 34.54 3.15
N GLY A 3 -3.09 34.90 2.07
CA GLY A 3 -2.14 36.02 2.02
C GLY A 3 -0.66 35.65 1.85
N THR A 4 -0.29 34.37 1.87
CA THR A 4 1.08 33.87 1.63
C THR A 4 1.05 32.73 0.61
N PHE A 5 1.79 32.88 -0.50
CA PHE A 5 1.77 31.91 -1.61
C PHE A 5 2.55 30.62 -1.30
N TRP A 6 3.51 30.69 -0.38
CA TRP A 6 4.30 29.54 0.07
C TRP A 6 4.82 29.78 1.48
N VAL A 7 4.86 28.70 2.26
CA VAL A 7 5.47 28.68 3.59
C VAL A 7 6.23 27.36 3.72
N TRP A 8 7.44 27.39 4.26
CA TRP A 8 8.27 26.21 4.50
C TRP A 8 7.81 25.38 5.70
N ASP A 9 6.50 25.13 5.82
CA ASP A 9 5.95 24.21 6.81
C ASP A 9 6.33 22.77 6.45
N ALA A 10 6.55 21.94 7.47
CA ALA A 10 6.99 20.56 7.30
C ALA A 10 6.02 19.71 6.47
N ARG A 11 4.70 19.97 6.55
CA ARG A 11 3.68 19.23 5.79
C ARG A 11 3.66 19.63 4.33
N LEU A 12 3.75 20.93 4.05
CA LEU A 12 3.78 21.42 2.67
C LEU A 12 5.08 21.02 1.97
N THR A 13 6.20 21.07 2.71
CA THR A 13 7.50 20.62 2.23
C THR A 13 7.53 19.10 2.02
N SER A 14 6.92 18.31 2.90
CA SER A 14 6.86 16.85 2.70
C SER A 14 6.00 16.47 1.50
N VAL A 15 4.86 17.13 1.27
CA VAL A 15 4.04 16.92 0.06
C VAL A 15 4.83 17.29 -1.21
N PHE A 16 5.61 18.38 -1.19
CA PHE A 16 6.47 18.76 -2.30
C PHE A 16 7.59 17.73 -2.55
N ILE A 17 8.23 17.22 -1.51
CA ILE A 17 9.23 16.15 -1.62
C ILE A 17 8.59 14.87 -2.17
N SER A 18 7.42 14.47 -1.65
CA SER A 18 6.66 13.32 -2.19
C SER A 18 6.29 13.51 -3.66
N PHE A 19 5.95 14.73 -4.07
CA PHE A 19 5.70 15.06 -5.47
C PHE A 19 6.95 14.87 -6.35
N LEU A 20 8.12 15.32 -5.89
CA LEU A 20 9.38 15.10 -6.62
C LEU A 20 9.75 13.61 -6.70
N ILE A 21 9.57 12.86 -5.61
CA ILE A 21 9.78 11.41 -5.58
C ILE A 21 8.82 10.71 -6.54
N TYR A 22 7.55 11.13 -6.60
CA TYR A 22 6.57 10.59 -7.53
C TYR A 22 6.96 10.82 -9.00
N LEU A 23 7.41 12.03 -9.35
CA LEU A 23 7.93 12.33 -10.69
C LEU A 23 9.16 11.46 -11.02
N GLY A 24 10.05 11.27 -10.05
CA GLY A 24 11.16 10.34 -10.16
C GLY A 24 10.66 8.92 -10.46
N ALA A 25 9.72 8.41 -9.68
CA ALA A 25 9.16 7.06 -9.83
C ALA A 25 8.55 6.83 -11.22
N LEU A 26 7.81 7.81 -11.76
CA LEU A 26 7.28 7.75 -13.14
C LEU A 26 8.40 7.61 -14.18
N ARG A 27 9.57 8.22 -13.94
CA ARG A 27 10.73 8.08 -14.82
C ARG A 27 11.42 6.73 -14.64
N PHE A 28 11.51 6.23 -13.41
CA PHE A 28 12.13 4.94 -13.06
C PHE A 28 11.35 3.73 -13.58
N GLN A 29 10.03 3.84 -13.80
CA GLN A 29 9.24 2.77 -14.44
C GLN A 29 9.74 2.37 -15.84
N LYS A 30 10.51 3.23 -16.51
CA LYS A 30 11.10 2.96 -17.83
C LYS A 30 12.45 2.23 -17.76
N LEU A 31 12.97 1.99 -16.56
CA LEU A 31 14.24 1.29 -16.36
C LEU A 31 13.99 -0.20 -16.09
N PRO A 32 14.85 -1.11 -16.57
CA PRO A 32 14.66 -2.56 -16.48
C PRO A 32 14.89 -3.15 -15.08
N VAL A 33 14.86 -2.33 -14.03
CA VAL A 33 15.11 -2.76 -12.64
C VAL A 33 13.76 -3.08 -12.00
N GLU A 34 13.60 -4.29 -11.46
CA GLU A 34 12.41 -4.62 -10.65
C GLU A 34 12.48 -3.94 -9.27
N PRO A 35 11.65 -2.92 -9.00
CA PRO A 35 11.73 -2.18 -7.74
C PRO A 35 11.02 -2.89 -6.58
N ALA A 36 10.33 -4.01 -6.84
CA ALA A 36 9.46 -4.68 -5.88
C ALA A 36 10.15 -5.07 -4.54
N PRO A 37 11.36 -5.64 -4.52
CA PRO A 37 12.00 -6.06 -3.27
C PRO A 37 12.37 -4.89 -2.33
N ILE A 38 12.73 -3.75 -2.92
CA ILE A 38 13.14 -2.55 -2.17
C ILE A 38 11.89 -1.87 -1.59
N SER A 39 10.84 -1.74 -2.39
CA SER A 39 9.57 -1.12 -1.95
C SER A 39 8.91 -1.87 -0.79
N ILE A 40 8.95 -3.21 -0.79
CA ILE A 40 8.42 -4.04 0.30
C ILE A 40 9.15 -3.77 1.62
N ARG A 41 10.46 -3.50 1.57
CA ARG A 41 11.27 -3.22 2.77
C ARG A 41 11.13 -1.78 3.26
N ALA A 42 10.99 -0.82 2.34
CA ALA A 42 10.88 0.59 2.68
C ALA A 42 9.54 0.96 3.33
N GLY A 43 8.43 0.33 2.90
CA GLY A 43 7.09 0.65 3.38
C GLY A 43 6.91 0.61 4.91
N PRO A 44 7.32 -0.47 5.62
CA PRO A 44 7.20 -0.54 7.07
C PRO A 44 8.01 0.52 7.84
N ILE A 45 9.12 1.01 7.26
CA ILE A 45 9.96 2.05 7.87
C ILE A 45 9.31 3.42 7.74
N ASP A 46 8.58 3.65 6.66
CA ASP A 46 7.92 4.92 6.37
C ASP A 46 6.72 5.20 7.30
N ILE A 47 5.97 4.16 7.69
CA ILE A 47 4.80 4.25 8.59
C ILE A 47 5.12 4.97 9.92
N PRO A 48 6.14 4.56 10.72
CA PRO A 48 6.45 5.23 11.99
C PRO A 48 6.98 6.65 11.79
N ILE A 49 7.68 6.93 10.68
CA ILE A 49 8.17 8.27 10.34
C ILE A 49 6.99 9.20 10.10
N ILE A 50 6.03 8.80 9.26
CA ILE A 50 4.82 9.59 8.98
C ILE A 50 4.01 9.80 10.27
N LYS A 51 3.78 8.73 11.06
CA LYS A 51 2.98 8.83 12.29
C LYS A 51 3.61 9.77 13.32
N SER A 52 4.92 9.67 13.50
CA SER A 52 5.65 10.41 14.53
C SER A 52 6.04 11.82 14.08
N SER A 53 6.08 12.08 12.77
CA SER A 53 6.38 13.40 12.21
C SER A 53 5.54 14.52 12.81
N VAL A 54 4.26 14.24 13.12
CA VAL A 54 3.32 15.19 13.71
C VAL A 54 3.78 15.65 15.10
N ASN A 55 4.33 14.75 15.90
CA ASN A 55 4.83 15.04 17.24
C ASN A 55 6.25 15.62 17.21
N TRP A 56 7.08 15.18 16.26
CA TRP A 56 8.47 15.62 16.15
C TRP A 56 8.61 17.05 15.64
N TRP A 57 7.74 17.47 14.71
CA TRP A 57 7.84 18.79 14.08
C TRP A 57 6.92 19.87 14.67
N ASN A 58 6.16 19.56 15.74
CA ASN A 58 5.32 20.51 16.50
C ASN A 58 4.61 21.57 15.61
N THR A 59 3.97 21.11 14.53
CA THR A 59 3.29 22.02 13.59
C THR A 59 2.03 22.61 14.23
N LEU A 60 1.65 23.84 13.84
CA LEU A 60 0.41 24.54 14.25
C LEU A 60 -0.91 23.78 14.01
N HIS A 61 -0.86 22.63 13.33
CA HIS A 61 -2.04 21.83 13.05
C HIS A 61 -2.52 21.08 14.28
N GLN A 62 -3.85 21.03 14.39
CA GLN A 62 -4.57 20.29 15.43
C GLN A 62 -4.00 18.88 15.62
N LEU A 63 -3.80 18.52 16.90
CA LEU A 63 -3.40 17.19 17.32
C LEU A 63 -4.42 16.14 16.89
N GLY A 64 -3.99 14.89 16.79
CA GLY A 64 -4.87 13.79 16.42
C GLY A 64 -6.08 13.68 17.35
N SER A 65 -7.28 13.67 16.78
CA SER A 65 -8.55 13.63 17.54
C SER A 65 -8.82 12.30 18.24
N ILE A 66 -8.02 11.26 17.96
CA ILE A 66 -8.10 9.93 18.57
C ILE A 66 -6.73 9.63 19.20
N SER A 67 -6.72 9.45 20.52
CA SER A 67 -5.51 9.14 21.30
C SER A 67 -5.78 8.00 22.29
N ARG A 68 -4.71 7.48 22.92
CA ARG A 68 -4.83 6.45 23.96
C ARG A 68 -5.55 6.95 25.23
N SER A 69 -5.60 8.26 25.44
CA SER A 69 -6.20 8.91 26.61
C SER A 69 -7.64 9.36 26.39
N GLY A 70 -8.19 9.18 25.18
CA GLY A 70 -9.55 9.61 24.84
C GLY A 70 -9.68 10.09 23.40
N THR A 71 -10.93 10.34 23.01
CA THR A 71 -11.29 10.83 21.69
C THR A 71 -12.04 12.14 21.80
N SER A 72 -11.66 13.12 20.97
CA SER A 72 -12.35 14.41 20.87
C SER A 72 -13.36 14.45 19.73
N ILE A 73 -13.61 13.31 19.06
CA ILE A 73 -14.56 13.20 17.95
C ILE A 73 -15.99 13.00 18.48
N HIS A 74 -16.97 13.57 17.78
CA HIS A 74 -18.38 13.41 18.13
C HIS A 74 -18.78 11.92 18.01
N VAL A 75 -19.64 11.44 18.92
CA VAL A 75 -20.04 10.03 19.09
C VAL A 75 -20.46 9.25 17.82
N PRO A 76 -21.07 9.84 16.77
CA PRO A 76 -21.43 9.10 15.55
C PRO A 76 -20.29 8.98 14.53
N MET A 77 -19.19 9.73 14.67
CA MET A 77 -18.05 9.68 13.73
C MET A 77 -17.12 8.44 13.83
N PRO A 78 -16.94 7.77 15.00
CA PRO A 78 -16.09 6.59 15.09
C PRO A 78 -16.58 5.43 14.21
N ILE A 79 -17.90 5.26 14.06
CA ILE A 79 -18.49 4.14 13.31
C ILE A 79 -18.01 4.09 11.85
N PRO A 80 -18.16 5.16 11.03
CA PRO A 80 -17.65 5.15 9.67
C PRO A 80 -16.13 5.08 9.59
N ILE A 81 -15.39 5.64 10.57
CA ILE A 81 -13.93 5.56 10.61
C ILE A 81 -13.48 4.11 10.79
N LEU A 82 -14.02 3.41 11.80
CA LEU A 82 -13.68 2.03 12.10
C LEU A 82 -14.16 1.08 10.99
N SER A 83 -15.33 1.35 10.41
CA SER A 83 -15.85 0.59 9.26
C SER A 83 -14.89 0.67 8.06
N ASN A 84 -14.45 1.86 7.67
CA ASN A 84 -13.49 2.02 6.58
C ASN A 84 -12.12 1.41 6.90
N PHE A 85 -11.65 1.58 8.14
CA PHE A 85 -10.40 0.99 8.60
C PHE A 85 -10.41 -0.54 8.54
N ALA A 86 -11.55 -1.17 8.86
CA ALA A 86 -11.73 -2.61 8.76
C ALA A 86 -11.94 -3.10 7.32
N ASN A 87 -12.62 -2.32 6.48
CA ASN A 87 -12.85 -2.67 5.08
C ASN A 87 -11.56 -2.76 4.28
N PHE A 88 -10.61 -1.84 4.49
CA PHE A 88 -9.36 -1.83 3.73
C PHE A 88 -8.58 -3.16 3.75
N PRO A 89 -8.23 -3.75 4.92
CA PRO A 89 -7.55 -5.04 4.96
C PRO A 89 -8.44 -6.18 4.49
N LEU A 90 -9.77 -6.10 4.69
CA LEU A 90 -10.70 -7.11 4.22
C LEU A 90 -10.73 -7.17 2.69
N SER A 91 -10.94 -6.03 2.03
CA SER A 91 -10.94 -5.91 0.57
C SER A 91 -9.59 -6.32 -0.02
N THR A 92 -8.48 -5.94 0.61
CA THR A 92 -7.14 -6.35 0.16
C THR A 92 -6.95 -7.87 0.22
N ARG A 93 -7.38 -8.52 1.31
CA ARG A 93 -7.32 -9.99 1.43
C ARG A 93 -8.19 -10.69 0.39
N ILE A 94 -9.40 -10.17 0.14
CA ILE A 94 -10.28 -10.71 -0.89
C ILE A 94 -9.59 -10.61 -2.24
N LEU A 95 -9.13 -9.42 -2.65
CA LEU A 95 -8.42 -9.23 -3.92
C LEU A 95 -7.18 -10.13 -4.03
N PHE A 96 -6.41 -10.29 -2.97
CA PHE A 96 -5.25 -11.18 -2.95
C PHE A 96 -5.62 -12.65 -3.21
N VAL A 97 -6.69 -13.16 -2.59
CA VAL A 97 -7.19 -14.52 -2.84
C VAL A 97 -7.72 -14.65 -4.27
N LEU A 98 -8.43 -13.63 -4.76
CA LEU A 98 -8.99 -13.64 -6.12
C LEU A 98 -7.89 -13.60 -7.20
N GLU A 99 -6.78 -12.90 -6.94
CA GLU A 99 -5.63 -12.81 -7.83
C GLU A 99 -4.82 -14.12 -7.82
N THR A 100 -4.62 -14.71 -6.64
CA THR A 100 -3.79 -15.91 -6.47
C THR A 100 -4.49 -17.21 -6.91
N ARG A 101 -5.83 -17.24 -7.02
CA ARG A 101 -6.59 -18.45 -7.38
C ARG A 101 -6.22 -19.03 -8.76
N LEU A 102 -6.03 -18.19 -9.78
CA LEU A 102 -5.76 -18.65 -11.15
C LEU A 102 -4.33 -19.19 -11.30
N PRO A 103 -3.30 -18.52 -10.77
CA PRO A 103 -1.95 -19.09 -10.66
C PRO A 103 -1.89 -20.41 -9.87
N ILE A 104 -2.62 -20.51 -8.75
CA ILE A 104 -2.60 -21.74 -7.92
C ILE A 104 -3.23 -22.91 -8.66
N LEU A 105 -4.39 -22.72 -9.31
CA LEU A 105 -5.05 -23.78 -10.05
C LEU A 105 -4.21 -24.25 -11.25
N SER A 106 -3.64 -23.33 -12.02
CA SER A 106 -2.75 -23.69 -13.14
C SER A 106 -1.48 -24.40 -12.68
N PHE A 107 -0.91 -24.00 -11.53
CA PHE A 107 0.22 -24.70 -10.93
C PHE A 107 -0.14 -26.13 -10.51
N LEU A 108 -1.33 -26.34 -9.92
CA LEU A 108 -1.81 -27.66 -9.50
C LEU A 108 -2.26 -28.56 -10.66
N GLU A 109 -2.72 -27.99 -11.78
CA GLU A 109 -3.07 -28.74 -12.98
C GLU A 109 -1.84 -29.23 -13.75
N SER A 110 -0.70 -28.55 -13.65
CA SER A 110 0.51 -28.91 -14.41
C SER A 110 0.99 -30.36 -14.19
N PRO A 111 1.08 -30.90 -12.95
CA PRO A 111 1.55 -32.26 -12.72
C PRO A 111 0.48 -33.30 -13.08
N LEU A 112 -0.81 -32.94 -12.96
CA LEU A 112 -1.93 -33.80 -13.38
C LEU A 112 -2.00 -33.94 -14.90
N ARG A 113 -1.72 -32.86 -15.65
CA ARG A 113 -1.61 -32.90 -17.11
C ARG A 113 -0.46 -33.78 -17.57
N ASP A 114 0.72 -33.64 -16.94
CA ASP A 114 1.88 -34.47 -17.25
C ASP A 114 1.63 -35.98 -17.00
N GLU A 115 0.94 -36.34 -15.90
CA GLU A 115 0.58 -37.73 -15.60
C GLU A 115 -0.46 -38.31 -16.58
N ILE A 116 -1.42 -37.50 -17.04
CA ILE A 116 -2.43 -37.92 -18.03
C ILE A 116 -1.77 -38.12 -19.41
N GLU A 117 -0.91 -37.20 -19.85
CA GLU A 117 -0.15 -37.32 -21.10
C GLU A 117 0.75 -38.56 -21.09
N ALA A 118 1.38 -38.88 -19.95
CA ALA A 118 2.19 -40.08 -19.78
C ALA A 118 1.36 -41.39 -19.84
N ARG A 119 0.12 -41.37 -19.36
CA ARG A 119 -0.79 -42.53 -19.40
C ARG A 119 -1.43 -42.75 -20.76
N GLU A 120 -1.75 -41.68 -21.49
CA GLU A 120 -2.38 -41.74 -22.81
C GLU A 120 -1.39 -41.95 -23.95
N GLY A 121 -0.07 -41.89 -23.67
CA GLY A 121 0.97 -42.12 -24.67
C GLY A 121 1.01 -41.06 -25.79
N ILE A 122 0.44 -39.88 -25.53
CA ILE A 122 0.41 -38.76 -26.47
C ILE A 122 1.79 -38.10 -26.45
N ALA A 123 2.65 -38.43 -27.42
CA ALA A 123 3.94 -37.79 -27.58
C ALA A 123 3.76 -36.29 -27.89
N LYS A 124 4.48 -35.42 -27.16
CA LYS A 124 4.50 -33.96 -27.40
C LYS A 124 4.90 -33.67 -28.86
N PRO A 125 4.16 -32.82 -29.59
CA PRO A 125 4.60 -32.35 -30.90
C PRO A 125 5.87 -31.52 -30.72
N SER A 126 6.91 -31.90 -31.47
CA SER A 126 8.23 -31.26 -31.53
C SER A 126 8.18 -29.80 -31.94
#